data_AF-A0A4P9X1Z2-F1
#
_entry.id   AF-A0A4P9X1Z2-F1
#
_cell.length_a   1.000
_cell.length_b   1.000
_cell.length_c   1.000
_cell.angle_alpha   90.00
_cell.angle_beta   90.00
_cell.angle_gamma   90.00
#
_symmetry.space_group_name_H-M   'P 1'
#
loop_
_entity.id
_entity.type
_entity.pdbx_description
1 polymer ?
#
loop_
_entity_poly.entity_id
_entity_poly.type
_entity_poly.pdbx_seq_one_letter_code
_entity_poly.pdbx_strand_id
1 'polypeptide(L)' 'DRHRSWRRLCLMIWMKISDHRYGHVFMNPVKPERMPDYTAIVKRPMCLNQVKARIRE' A
#
# COMPACT_ATOMS: atom_id res chain seq x y z
N ASP A 1 16.40 -19.46 -3.16
CA ASP A 1 15.17 -19.18 -3.91
C ASP A 1 15.07 -17.69 -4.23
N ARG A 2 15.10 -17.34 -5.53
CA ARG A 2 15.07 -15.97 -6.04
C ARG A 2 13.80 -15.21 -5.58
N HIS A 3 12.68 -15.91 -5.43
CA HIS A 3 11.42 -15.31 -4.98
C HIS A 3 11.49 -14.82 -3.52
N ARG A 4 12.20 -15.55 -2.65
CA ARG A 4 12.37 -15.15 -1.24
C ARG A 4 13.18 -13.86 -1.11
N SER A 5 14.29 -13.74 -1.85
CA SER A 5 15.14 -12.54 -1.82
C SER A 5 14.41 -11.32 -2.36
N TRP A 6 13.62 -11.49 -3.43
CA TRP A 6 12.79 -10.42 -3.99
C TRP A 6 11.73 -9.92 -3.01
N ARG A 7 10.95 -10.83 -2.40
CA ARG A 7 9.94 -10.45 -1.39
C ARG A 7 10.58 -9.69 -0.21
N ARG A 8 11.76 -10.12 0.25
CA ARG A 8 12.51 -9.43 1.31
C ARG A 8 12.89 -8.01 0.91
N LEU A 9 13.40 -7.81 -0.31
CA LEU A 9 13.72 -6.48 -0.83
C LEU A 9 12.49 -5.58 -0.89
N CYS A 10 11.38 -6.08 -1.42
CA CYS A 10 10.12 -5.35 -1.49
C CYS A 10 9.61 -4.95 -0.09
N LEU A 11 9.69 -5.84 0.89
CA LEU A 11 9.30 -5.53 2.28
C LEU A 11 10.21 -4.46 2.93
N MET A 12 11.51 -4.44 2.62
CA MET A 12 12.41 -3.39 3.11
C MET A 12 12.06 -2.01 2.54
N ILE A 13 11.75 -1.95 1.25
CA ILE A 13 11.32 -0.70 0.59
C ILE A 13 9.96 -0.27 1.14
N TRP A 14 9.03 -1.21 1.30
CA TRP A 14 7.72 -0.96 1.88
C TRP A 14 7.85 -0.32 3.27
N MET A 15 8.73 -0.84 4.13
CA MET A 15 8.95 -0.30 5.48
C MET A 15 9.46 1.14 5.46
N LYS A 16 10.41 1.45 4.56
CA LYS A 16 10.89 2.84 4.39
C LYS A 16 9.78 3.80 3.97
N ILE A 17 8.85 3.36 3.13
CA ILE A 17 7.72 4.19 2.67
C ILE A 17 6.67 4.33 3.77
N SER A 18 6.36 3.25 4.51
CA SER A 18 5.38 3.29 5.60
C SER A 18 5.82 4.20 6.76
N ASP A 19 7.12 4.22 7.05
CA ASP A 19 7.69 4.97 8.17
C ASP A 19 7.96 6.44 7.83
N HIS A 20 7.75 6.84 6.57
CA HIS A 20 7.88 8.24 6.17
C HIS A 20 6.85 9.12 6.90
N ARG A 21 7.22 10.36 7.24
CA ARG A 21 6.33 11.33 7.95
C ARG A 21 4.97 11.56 7.27
N TYR A 22 4.90 11.35 5.96
CA TYR A 22 3.69 11.45 5.15
C TYR A 22 3.15 10.09 4.68
N GLY A 23 3.76 8.97 5.08
CA GLY A 23 3.38 7.62 4.66
C GLY A 23 2.02 7.19 5.19
N HIS A 24 1.62 7.70 6.37
CA HIS A 24 0.41 7.27 7.07
C HIS A 24 -0.88 7.44 6.25
N VAL A 25 -1.00 8.49 5.43
CA VAL A 25 -2.19 8.74 4.60
C VAL A 25 -2.43 7.64 3.55
N PHE A 26 -1.37 6.92 3.16
CA PHE A 26 -1.43 5.85 2.17
C PHE A 26 -1.57 4.45 2.79
N MET A 27 -1.65 4.34 4.12
CA MET A 27 -1.67 3.04 4.80
C MET A 27 -2.94 2.24 4.51
N ASN A 28 -4.09 2.92 4.53
CA ASN A 28 -5.41 2.31 4.40
C ASN A 28 -6.14 2.81 3.15
N PRO A 29 -7.11 2.04 2.62
CA PRO A 29 -7.97 2.53 1.56
C PRO A 29 -8.70 3.81 1.98
N VAL A 30 -9.00 4.66 1.00
CA VAL A 30 -9.85 5.83 1.23
C VAL A 30 -11.24 5.34 1.63
N LYS A 31 -11.75 5.92 2.72
CA LYS A 31 -13.06 5.64 3.28
C LYS A 31 -14.15 6.38 2.49
N PRO A 32 -15.15 5.69 1.92
CA PRO A 32 -16.25 6.32 1.20
C PRO A 32 -17.00 7.37 2.04
N GLU A 33 -17.07 7.20 3.36
CA GLU A 33 -17.75 8.14 4.25
C GLU A 33 -17.06 9.52 4.30
N ARG A 34 -15.73 9.55 4.05
CA ARG A 34 -14.94 10.79 4.02
C ARG A 34 -14.86 11.39 2.62
N MET A 35 -14.96 10.58 1.58
CA MET A 35 -14.89 11.01 0.19
C MET A 35 -15.76 10.10 -0.69
N PRO A 36 -17.08 10.39 -0.77
CA PRO A 36 -18.05 9.54 -1.46
C PRO A 36 -17.80 9.40 -2.97
N ASP A 37 -17.17 10.39 -3.57
CA ASP A 37 -16.87 10.49 -5.00
C ASP A 37 -15.49 9.93 -5.37
N TYR A 38 -14.72 9.41 -4.40
CA TYR A 38 -13.35 8.94 -4.66
C TYR A 38 -13.28 7.87 -5.76
N THR A 39 -14.17 6.89 -5.72
CA THR A 39 -14.20 5.78 -6.69
C THR A 39 -14.80 6.19 -8.03
N ALA A 40 -15.50 7.33 -8.09
CA ALA A 40 -15.96 7.91 -9.35
C ALA A 40 -14.79 8.41 -10.21
N ILE A 41 -13.67 8.77 -9.57
CA ILE A 41 -12.46 9.26 -10.24
C ILE A 41 -11.37 8.17 -10.24
N VAL A 42 -11.04 7.63 -9.06
CA VAL A 42 -9.96 6.64 -8.90
C VAL A 42 -10.47 5.23 -9.13
N LYS A 43 -10.22 4.71 -10.35
CA LYS A 43 -10.74 3.41 -10.80
C LYS A 43 -10.02 2.17 -10.27
N ARG A 44 -8.79 2.34 -9.76
CA ARG A 44 -7.96 1.25 -9.20
C ARG A 44 -7.32 1.70 -7.88
N PRO A 45 -8.11 1.80 -6.80
CA PRO A 45 -7.59 2.24 -5.51
C PRO A 45 -6.49 1.28 -5.00
N MET A 46 -5.51 1.85 -4.30
CA MET A 46 -4.41 1.12 -3.69
C MET A 46 -4.06 1.73 -2.33
N CYS A 47 -3.57 0.90 -1.41
CA CYS A 47 -2.93 1.35 -0.18
C CYS A 47 -1.73 0.47 0.18
N LEU A 48 -0.86 0.96 1.08
CA LEU A 48 0.34 0.24 1.50
C LEU A 48 0.01 -1.11 2.14
N ASN A 49 -1.10 -1.24 2.87
CA ASN A 49 -1.51 -2.54 3.42
C ASN A 49 -1.84 -3.56 2.33
N GLN A 50 -2.50 -3.16 1.23
CA GLN A 50 -2.75 -4.04 0.08
C GLN A 50 -1.45 -4.42 -0.65
N VAL A 51 -0.52 -3.49 -0.80
CA VAL A 51 0.82 -3.78 -1.37
C VAL A 51 1.57 -4.81 -0.51
N LYS A 52 1.55 -4.65 0.82
CA LYS A 52 2.20 -5.59 1.74
C LYS A 52 1.62 -7.00 1.68
N ALA A 53 0.29 -7.11 1.56
CA ALA A 53 -0.39 -8.39 1.40
C ALA A 53 0.09 -9.13 0.15
N ARG A 54 0.12 -8.44 -1.00
CA ARG A 54 0.58 -9.00 -2.29
C ARG A 54 2.05 -9.42 -2.31
N ILE A 55 2.91 -8.78 -1.51
CA ILE A 55 4.32 -9.20 -1.38
C ILE A 55 4.43 -10.49 -0.55
N ARG A 56 3.50 -10.73 0.38
CA ARG A 56 3.51 -11.89 1.28
C ARG A 56 2.90 -13.13 0.64
N GLU A 57 1.94 -12.95 -0.27
CA GLU A 57 1.45 -13.97 -1.21
C GLU A 57 2.61 -14.53 -2.07
#